data_AF-A0A924KGT4-F1
#
_entry.id   AF-A0A924KGT4-F1
#
_cell.length_a   1.000
_cell.length_b   1.000
_cell.length_c   1.000
_cell.angle_alpha   90.00
_cell.angle_beta   90.00
_cell.angle_gamma   90.00
#
_symmetry.space_group_name_H-M   'P 1'
#
loop_
_entity.id
_entity.type
_entity.pdbx_description
1 polymer ?
#
loop_
_entity_poly.entity_id
_entity_poly.type
_entity_poly.pdbx_seq_one_letter_code
_entity_poly.pdbx_strand_id
1 'polypeptide(L)'
;MAALHQKNNLGYSLFELFTEFSKIKSADNKVYFPTGSFADFDREQLRGWKDLVADISASSKMIGRAHQHPLTAMVPPQYSPSIKQEAITLLNDLSKCLTAHVDLTNKAKALLKVEALLNTQERHHALHQVAQLLMEQPDFPVSMLETDAFDQSHAQLIGLTAHGLKRDQLRDDLLKEFSKEILKFPADQTLLQWNIAADKWFLPKWLKQNALLKPLKKLALSGSLDKNSVNQVLQQVINHQQEQEFIDKATFAPSILGFLWKNGEPEWNLIARLSESLIQLNKTATLIYKDEKPGV
;
A
#
# COMPACT_ATOMS: atom_id res chain seq x y z
N MET A 1 20.37 -23.16 -80.99
CA MET A 1 18.96 -23.04 -80.58
C MET A 1 18.48 -24.17 -79.65
N ALA A 2 18.90 -25.43 -79.81
CA ALA A 2 18.42 -26.55 -78.98
C ALA A 2 18.76 -26.43 -77.46
N ALA A 3 19.91 -25.85 -77.12
CA ALA A 3 20.36 -25.74 -75.72
C ALA A 3 19.52 -24.79 -74.84
N LEU A 4 18.84 -23.80 -75.43
CA LEU A 4 18.01 -22.82 -74.70
C LEU A 4 16.69 -23.40 -74.19
N HIS A 5 16.21 -24.47 -74.82
CA HIS A 5 14.95 -25.14 -74.49
C HIS A 5 15.15 -26.46 -73.73
N GLN A 6 16.40 -26.87 -73.51
CA GLN A 6 16.70 -28.06 -72.71
C GLN A 6 16.41 -27.76 -71.23
N LYS A 7 15.61 -28.64 -70.60
CA LYS A 7 15.28 -28.51 -69.19
C LYS A 7 16.45 -28.92 -68.32
N ASN A 8 16.75 -28.12 -67.30
CA ASN A 8 17.72 -28.43 -66.27
C ASN A 8 17.10 -29.34 -65.18
N ASN A 9 17.89 -29.66 -64.14
CA ASN A 9 17.46 -30.47 -62.99
C ASN A 9 16.27 -29.87 -62.21
N LEU A 10 15.98 -28.57 -62.39
CA LEU A 10 14.85 -27.87 -61.81
C LEU A 10 13.58 -27.97 -62.67
N GLY A 11 13.69 -28.52 -63.89
CA GLY A 11 12.61 -28.64 -64.85
C GLY A 11 12.33 -27.38 -65.69
N TYR A 12 13.19 -26.38 -65.59
CA TYR A 12 13.12 -25.15 -66.38
C TYR A 12 14.16 -25.16 -67.49
N SER A 13 13.79 -24.62 -68.64
CA SER A 13 14.71 -24.24 -69.69
C SER A 13 15.35 -22.88 -69.39
N LEU A 14 16.52 -22.63 -69.96
CA LEU A 14 17.20 -21.34 -69.81
C LEU A 14 16.34 -20.18 -70.35
N PHE A 15 15.57 -20.43 -71.42
CA PHE A 15 14.61 -19.48 -71.96
C PHE A 15 13.50 -19.11 -70.96
N GLU A 16 12.92 -20.09 -70.27
CA GLU A 16 11.89 -19.86 -69.24
C GLU A 16 12.48 -19.06 -68.06
N LEU A 17 13.72 -19.37 -67.64
CA LEU A 17 14.38 -18.64 -66.55
C LEU A 17 14.63 -17.17 -66.91
N PHE A 18 15.11 -16.87 -68.12
CA PHE A 18 15.27 -15.47 -68.57
C PHE A 18 13.93 -14.74 -68.64
N THR A 19 12.88 -15.42 -69.10
CA THR A 19 11.54 -14.86 -69.18
C THR A 19 11.01 -14.51 -67.78
N GLU A 20 11.14 -15.42 -66.81
CA GLU A 20 10.73 -15.15 -65.43
C GLU A 20 11.60 -14.08 -64.76
N PHE A 21 12.92 -14.09 -64.98
CA PHE A 21 13.81 -13.06 -64.46
C PHE A 21 13.43 -11.66 -64.97
N SER A 22 13.05 -11.54 -66.24
CA SER A 22 12.62 -10.25 -66.83
C SER A 22 11.33 -9.68 -66.21
N LYS A 23 10.50 -10.52 -65.56
CA LYS A 23 9.27 -10.10 -64.88
C LYS A 23 9.53 -9.55 -63.48
N ILE A 24 10.70 -9.83 -62.89
CA ILE A 24 11.04 -9.36 -61.55
C ILE A 24 11.32 -7.86 -61.63
N LYS A 25 10.42 -7.04 -61.09
CA LYS A 25 10.67 -5.62 -60.86
C LYS A 25 11.73 -5.49 -59.77
N SER A 26 12.60 -4.49 -59.89
CA SER A 26 13.63 -4.18 -58.88
C SER A 26 13.03 -4.25 -57.47
N ALA A 27 13.42 -5.27 -56.72
CA ALA A 27 13.01 -5.50 -55.34
C ALA A 27 14.25 -5.36 -54.44
N ASP A 28 14.06 -4.88 -53.22
CA ASP A 28 15.16 -4.82 -52.27
C ASP A 28 15.68 -6.25 -52.00
N ASN A 29 17.00 -6.44 -52.14
CA ASN A 29 17.67 -7.71 -51.85
C ASN A 29 17.72 -7.97 -50.33
N LYS A 30 16.59 -8.37 -49.75
CA LYS A 30 16.44 -8.64 -48.30
C LYS A 30 16.56 -10.12 -47.93
N VAL A 31 16.61 -11.01 -48.92
CA VAL A 31 16.74 -12.46 -48.74
C VAL A 31 18.10 -12.90 -49.25
N TYR A 32 18.86 -13.58 -48.41
CA TYR A 32 20.21 -14.06 -48.71
C TYR A 32 20.25 -15.58 -48.68
N PHE A 33 20.86 -16.18 -49.69
CA PHE A 33 21.09 -17.61 -49.76
C PHE A 33 22.58 -17.90 -49.55
N PRO A 34 22.95 -18.85 -48.68
CA PRO A 34 24.34 -19.26 -48.50
C PRO A 34 25.00 -19.73 -49.80
N THR A 35 26.30 -19.50 -49.93
CA THR A 35 27.09 -19.99 -51.06
C THR A 35 27.09 -21.52 -51.04
N GLY A 36 26.57 -22.15 -52.10
CA GLY A 36 26.45 -23.61 -52.20
C GLY A 36 25.03 -24.16 -51.99
N SER A 37 24.06 -23.34 -51.58
CA SER A 37 22.64 -23.76 -51.43
C SER A 37 21.99 -24.28 -52.72
N PHE A 38 22.62 -24.05 -53.86
CA PHE A 38 22.10 -24.42 -55.18
C PHE A 38 22.83 -25.58 -55.86
N ALA A 39 23.87 -26.16 -55.23
CA ALA A 39 24.72 -27.18 -55.86
C ALA A 39 23.96 -28.48 -56.22
N ASP A 40 23.09 -28.93 -55.30
CA ASP A 40 22.25 -30.13 -55.47
C ASP A 40 20.75 -29.77 -55.53
N PHE A 41 20.44 -28.56 -56.00
CA PHE A 41 19.07 -28.04 -56.00
C PHE A 41 18.23 -28.70 -57.09
N ASP A 42 17.11 -29.29 -56.68
CA ASP A 42 16.21 -30.01 -57.57
C ASP A 42 14.80 -29.39 -57.59
N ARG A 43 13.92 -30.00 -58.39
CA ARG A 43 12.54 -29.54 -58.55
C ARG A 43 11.72 -29.64 -57.26
N GLU A 44 11.97 -30.65 -56.44
CA GLU A 44 11.22 -30.87 -55.20
C GLU A 44 11.59 -29.81 -54.16
N GLN A 45 12.88 -29.51 -54.02
CA GLN A 45 13.37 -28.44 -53.17
C GLN A 45 12.86 -27.06 -53.61
N LEU A 46 12.84 -26.78 -54.92
CA LEU A 46 12.27 -25.54 -55.45
C LEU A 46 10.77 -25.42 -55.14
N ARG A 47 10.02 -26.53 -55.24
CA ARG A 47 8.60 -26.54 -54.86
C ARG A 47 8.43 -26.25 -53.38
N GLY A 48 9.20 -26.93 -52.52
CA GLY A 48 9.16 -26.70 -51.07
C GLY A 48 9.45 -25.25 -50.70
N TRP A 49 10.41 -24.59 -51.36
CA TRP A 49 10.70 -23.18 -51.13
C TRP A 49 9.56 -22.25 -51.57
N LYS A 50 8.92 -22.55 -52.71
CA LYS A 50 7.75 -21.78 -53.17
C LYS A 50 6.59 -21.89 -52.20
N ASP A 51 6.32 -23.10 -51.71
CA ASP A 51 5.28 -23.36 -50.72
C ASP A 51 5.59 -22.62 -49.41
N LEU A 52 6.83 -22.68 -48.93
CA LEU A 52 7.28 -21.93 -47.73
C LEU A 52 7.11 -20.42 -47.88
N VAL A 53 7.49 -19.84 -49.02
CA VAL A 53 7.31 -18.40 -49.28
C VAL A 53 5.83 -18.02 -49.31
N ALA A 54 4.98 -18.87 -49.90
CA ALA A 54 3.54 -18.66 -49.90
C ALA A 54 2.96 -18.67 -48.47
N ASP A 55 3.39 -19.63 -47.63
CA ASP A 55 2.98 -19.75 -46.23
C ASP A 55 3.42 -18.56 -45.39
N ILE A 56 4.68 -18.12 -45.54
CA ILE A 56 5.20 -16.91 -44.86
C ILE A 56 4.40 -15.69 -45.28
N SER A 57 4.14 -15.51 -46.58
CA SER A 57 3.35 -14.41 -47.11
C SER A 57 1.92 -14.41 -46.56
N ALA A 58 1.24 -15.57 -46.55
CA ALA A 58 -0.10 -15.71 -45.99
C ALA A 58 -0.12 -15.37 -44.49
N SER A 59 0.82 -15.92 -43.72
CA SER A 59 0.97 -15.68 -42.28
C SER A 59 1.25 -14.20 -41.99
N SER A 60 2.11 -13.56 -42.79
CA SER A 60 2.43 -12.14 -42.62
C SER A 60 1.24 -11.22 -42.87
N LYS A 61 0.33 -11.58 -43.79
CA LYS A 61 -0.92 -10.83 -44.02
C LYS A 61 -1.88 -10.93 -42.85
N MET A 62 -1.92 -12.07 -42.16
CA MET A 62 -2.78 -12.28 -40.98
C MET A 62 -2.25 -11.56 -39.74
N ILE A 63 -0.94 -11.61 -39.51
CA ILE A 63 -0.29 -11.05 -38.31
C ILE A 63 0.03 -9.54 -38.48
N GLY A 64 0.13 -9.07 -39.72
CA GLY A 64 0.55 -7.72 -40.05
C GLY A 64 2.06 -7.54 -39.82
N ARG A 65 2.46 -6.54 -39.02
CA ARG A 65 3.88 -6.26 -38.74
C ARG A 65 4.39 -7.16 -37.61
N ALA A 66 4.73 -8.40 -37.93
CA ALA A 66 5.20 -9.39 -36.95
C ALA A 66 6.40 -8.91 -36.08
N HIS A 67 7.28 -8.07 -36.62
CA HIS A 67 8.43 -7.51 -35.89
C HIS A 67 8.07 -6.35 -34.94
N GLN A 68 6.85 -5.81 -35.02
CA GLN A 68 6.31 -4.76 -34.12
C GLN A 68 5.20 -5.34 -33.22
N HIS A 69 5.10 -6.66 -33.13
CA HIS A 69 4.05 -7.29 -32.34
C HIS A 69 4.29 -7.02 -30.85
N PRO A 70 3.26 -6.71 -30.03
CA PRO A 70 3.43 -6.49 -28.59
C PRO A 70 4.14 -7.64 -27.85
N LEU A 71 4.06 -8.85 -28.41
CA LEU A 71 4.71 -10.05 -27.89
C LEU A 71 6.07 -10.35 -28.55
N THR A 72 6.69 -9.42 -29.26
CA THR A 72 8.01 -9.64 -29.90
C THR A 72 9.10 -9.99 -28.88
N ALA A 73 8.96 -9.57 -27.62
CA ALA A 73 9.84 -9.98 -26.53
C ALA A 73 9.63 -11.44 -26.06
N MET A 74 8.52 -12.08 -26.43
CA MET A 74 8.21 -13.46 -26.06
C MET A 74 8.70 -14.40 -27.16
N VAL A 75 9.96 -14.83 -27.03
CA VAL A 75 10.57 -15.80 -27.94
C VAL A 75 10.65 -17.16 -27.22
N PRO A 76 9.68 -18.07 -27.44
CA PRO A 76 9.77 -19.39 -26.84
C PRO A 76 10.98 -20.12 -27.44
N PRO A 77 11.78 -20.83 -26.63
CA PRO A 77 12.96 -21.54 -27.12
C PRO A 77 12.61 -22.63 -28.14
N GLN A 78 11.41 -23.21 -28.04
CA GLN A 78 10.83 -24.12 -29.04
C GLN A 78 9.32 -23.88 -29.15
N TYR A 79 8.80 -23.89 -30.37
CA TYR A 79 7.36 -23.85 -30.61
C TYR A 79 6.75 -25.24 -30.42
N SER A 80 5.63 -25.31 -29.70
CA SER A 80 4.80 -26.51 -29.62
C SER A 80 3.31 -26.15 -29.64
N PRO A 81 2.42 -27.06 -30.10
CA PRO A 81 0.97 -26.86 -30.01
C PRO A 81 0.49 -26.61 -28.57
N SER A 82 1.17 -27.21 -27.58
CA SER A 82 0.88 -27.00 -26.15
C SER A 82 1.12 -25.56 -25.73
N ILE A 83 2.27 -24.97 -26.09
CA ILE A 83 2.60 -23.57 -25.77
C ILE A 83 1.60 -22.61 -26.43
N LYS A 84 1.17 -22.90 -27.66
CA LYS A 84 0.13 -22.12 -28.33
C LYS A 84 -1.18 -22.14 -27.54
N GLN A 85 -1.62 -23.32 -27.12
CA GLN A 85 -2.88 -23.46 -26.40
C GLN A 85 -2.83 -22.76 -25.03
N GLU A 86 -1.73 -22.91 -24.31
CA GLU A 86 -1.50 -22.22 -23.04
C GLU A 86 -1.48 -20.70 -23.21
N ALA A 87 -0.77 -20.19 -24.22
CA ALA A 87 -0.74 -18.76 -24.53
C ALA A 87 -2.13 -18.22 -24.85
N ILE A 88 -2.95 -18.95 -25.61
CA ILE A 88 -4.35 -18.57 -25.90
C ILE A 88 -5.15 -18.50 -24.60
N THR A 89 -5.01 -19.48 -23.71
CA THR A 89 -5.70 -19.48 -22.41
C THR A 89 -5.28 -18.26 -21.58
N LEU A 90 -3.98 -18.02 -21.41
CA LEU A 90 -3.47 -16.89 -20.62
C LEU A 90 -3.87 -15.53 -21.19
N LEU A 91 -3.85 -15.37 -22.53
CA LEU A 91 -4.29 -14.13 -23.18
C LEU A 91 -5.79 -13.89 -23.01
N ASN A 92 -6.61 -14.95 -23.06
CA ASN A 92 -8.04 -14.85 -22.82
C ASN A 92 -8.33 -14.48 -21.36
N ASP A 93 -7.60 -15.07 -20.41
CA ASP A 93 -7.77 -14.77 -18.99
C ASP A 93 -7.28 -13.36 -18.66
N LEU A 94 -6.16 -12.92 -19.22
CA LEU A 94 -5.69 -11.53 -19.13
C LEU A 94 -6.74 -10.56 -19.68
N SER A 95 -7.31 -10.85 -20.84
CA SER A 95 -8.37 -10.03 -21.45
C SER A 95 -9.58 -9.90 -20.52
N LYS A 96 -10.06 -11.01 -19.94
CA LYS A 96 -11.15 -10.99 -18.95
C LYS A 96 -10.80 -10.16 -17.72
N CYS A 97 -9.59 -10.33 -17.17
CA CYS A 97 -9.11 -9.56 -16.02
C CYS A 97 -9.04 -8.07 -16.33
N LEU A 98 -8.56 -7.68 -17.52
CA LEU A 98 -8.50 -6.28 -17.95
C LEU A 98 -9.91 -5.68 -18.09
N THR A 99 -10.86 -6.40 -18.69
CA THR A 99 -12.25 -5.94 -18.77
C THR A 99 -12.85 -5.73 -17.37
N ALA A 100 -12.71 -6.71 -16.48
CA ALA A 100 -13.20 -6.60 -15.10
C ALA A 100 -12.54 -5.44 -14.34
N HIS A 101 -11.22 -5.25 -14.52
CA HIS A 101 -10.48 -4.15 -13.92
C HIS A 101 -10.97 -2.79 -14.41
N VAL A 102 -11.23 -2.63 -15.71
CA VAL A 102 -11.80 -1.41 -16.29
C VAL A 102 -13.17 -1.12 -15.70
N ASP A 103 -14.05 -2.12 -15.62
CA ASP A 103 -15.40 -1.98 -15.07
C ASP A 103 -15.37 -1.56 -13.59
N LEU A 104 -14.55 -2.22 -12.77
CA LEU A 104 -14.38 -1.89 -11.35
C LEU A 104 -13.77 -0.50 -11.17
N THR A 105 -12.79 -0.14 -11.97
CA THR A 105 -12.18 1.19 -11.96
C THR A 105 -13.21 2.26 -12.31
N ASN A 106 -14.08 2.02 -13.28
CA ASN A 106 -15.16 2.95 -13.66
C ASN A 106 -16.20 3.11 -12.56
N LYS A 107 -16.56 2.02 -11.86
CA LYS A 107 -17.44 2.08 -10.68
C LYS A 107 -16.80 2.87 -9.54
N ALA A 108 -15.53 2.60 -9.23
CA ALA A 108 -14.79 3.33 -8.19
C ALA A 108 -14.67 4.82 -8.52
N LYS A 109 -14.38 5.15 -9.79
CA LYS A 109 -14.38 6.52 -10.30
C LYS A 109 -15.71 7.23 -10.03
N ALA A 110 -16.83 6.58 -10.33
CA ALA A 110 -18.16 7.13 -10.12
C ALA A 110 -18.53 7.32 -8.64
N LEU A 111 -18.13 6.36 -7.79
CA LEU A 111 -18.37 6.47 -6.35
C LEU A 111 -17.57 7.61 -5.71
N LEU A 112 -16.32 7.79 -6.14
CA LEU A 112 -15.41 8.81 -5.60
C LEU A 112 -15.52 10.16 -6.33
N LYS A 113 -16.29 10.22 -7.43
CA LYS A 113 -16.45 11.41 -8.29
C LYS A 113 -15.12 11.93 -8.85
N VAL A 114 -14.28 11.02 -9.34
CA VAL A 114 -12.93 11.31 -9.87
C VAL A 114 -12.77 10.98 -11.36
N GLU A 115 -13.87 10.86 -12.10
CA GLU A 115 -13.92 10.43 -13.50
C GLU A 115 -13.01 11.27 -14.40
N ALA A 116 -13.01 12.59 -14.22
CA ALA A 116 -12.23 13.54 -15.01
C ALA A 116 -10.76 13.63 -14.60
N LEU A 117 -10.38 13.06 -13.46
CA LEU A 117 -9.07 13.27 -12.84
C LEU A 117 -8.06 12.17 -13.19
N LEU A 118 -8.52 10.94 -13.42
CA LEU A 118 -7.66 9.76 -13.62
C LEU A 118 -7.21 9.58 -15.07
N ASN A 119 -6.37 10.50 -15.56
CA ASN A 119 -5.81 10.51 -16.91
C ASN A 119 -4.32 10.11 -16.98
N THR A 120 -3.65 9.93 -15.84
CA THR A 120 -2.25 9.49 -15.77
C THR A 120 -2.10 8.18 -15.00
N GLN A 121 -1.04 7.42 -15.30
CA GLN A 121 -0.69 6.20 -14.58
C GLN A 121 -0.46 6.48 -13.08
N GLU A 122 0.17 7.60 -12.74
CA GLU A 122 0.42 8.02 -11.35
C GLU A 122 -0.88 8.17 -10.57
N ARG A 123 -1.90 8.81 -11.16
CA ARG A 123 -3.21 8.98 -10.51
C ARG A 123 -3.99 7.68 -10.40
N HIS A 124 -3.88 6.80 -11.40
CA HIS A 124 -4.42 5.44 -11.31
C HIS A 124 -3.77 4.66 -10.15
N HIS A 125 -2.46 4.80 -9.97
CA HIS A 125 -1.75 4.19 -8.84
C HIS A 125 -2.19 4.79 -7.50
N ALA A 126 -2.34 6.11 -7.42
CA ALA A 126 -2.85 6.78 -6.22
C ALA A 126 -4.27 6.32 -5.86
N LEU A 127 -5.17 6.16 -6.84
CA LEU A 127 -6.50 5.60 -6.60
C LEU A 127 -6.41 4.18 -6.01
N HIS A 128 -5.56 3.33 -6.56
CA HIS A 128 -5.36 1.97 -6.06
C HIS A 128 -4.87 1.99 -4.61
N GLN A 129 -3.88 2.83 -4.29
CA GLN A 129 -3.37 2.99 -2.93
C GLN A 129 -4.45 3.49 -1.96
N VAL A 130 -5.28 4.46 -2.35
CA VAL A 130 -6.42 4.91 -1.53
C VAL A 130 -7.38 3.76 -1.24
N ALA A 131 -7.73 2.97 -2.25
CA ALA A 131 -8.62 1.82 -2.08
C ALA A 131 -8.02 0.76 -1.14
N GLN A 132 -6.72 0.46 -1.26
CA GLN A 132 -6.02 -0.45 -0.35
C GLN A 132 -6.03 0.06 1.09
N LEU A 133 -5.65 1.33 1.30
CA LEU A 133 -5.64 1.94 2.64
C LEU A 133 -7.01 1.86 3.30
N LEU A 134 -8.08 2.15 2.56
CA LEU A 134 -9.46 2.04 3.05
C LEU A 134 -9.86 0.60 3.41
N MET A 135 -9.45 -0.38 2.60
CA MET A 135 -9.75 -1.80 2.85
C MET A 135 -8.98 -2.40 4.03
N GLU A 136 -7.80 -1.85 4.35
CA GLU A 136 -6.95 -2.31 5.45
C GLU A 136 -7.35 -1.73 6.81
N GLN A 137 -8.15 -0.66 6.84
CA GLN A 137 -8.55 -0.06 8.11
C GLN A 137 -9.74 -0.81 8.75
N PRO A 138 -9.74 -0.98 10.08
CA PRO A 138 -10.95 -1.36 10.81
C PRO A 138 -11.98 -0.21 10.78
N ASP A 139 -13.20 -0.48 11.23
CA ASP A 139 -14.24 0.54 11.33
C ASP A 139 -13.79 1.75 12.16
N PHE A 140 -14.02 2.95 11.62
CA PHE A 140 -13.76 4.23 12.27
C PHE A 140 -14.92 5.19 12.01
N PRO A 141 -15.16 6.17 12.90
CA PRO A 141 -16.24 7.12 12.70
C PRO A 141 -15.92 8.12 11.60
N VAL A 142 -16.95 8.49 10.83
CA VAL A 142 -16.85 9.48 9.74
C VAL A 142 -16.28 10.82 10.20
N SER A 143 -16.48 11.20 11.46
CA SER A 143 -15.88 12.40 12.05
C SER A 143 -14.36 12.44 11.96
N MET A 144 -13.68 11.28 11.90
CA MET A 144 -12.23 11.23 11.65
C MET A 144 -11.86 11.65 10.22
N LEU A 145 -12.78 11.55 9.25
CA LEU A 145 -12.57 12.04 7.89
C LEU A 145 -12.96 13.51 7.72
N GLU A 146 -13.97 13.97 8.45
CA GLU A 146 -14.57 15.31 8.32
C GLU A 146 -13.90 16.37 9.22
N THR A 147 -12.71 16.07 9.73
CA THR A 147 -12.03 16.93 10.70
C THR A 147 -11.37 18.14 10.03
N ASP A 148 -11.64 19.34 10.56
CA ASP A 148 -10.93 20.57 10.20
C ASP A 148 -9.44 20.48 10.54
N ALA A 149 -8.59 21.14 9.75
CA ALA A 149 -7.13 21.06 9.91
C ALA A 149 -6.63 19.60 10.02
N PHE A 150 -7.11 18.74 9.11
CA PHE A 150 -6.95 17.28 9.11
C PHE A 150 -5.61 16.76 9.66
N ASP A 151 -4.49 17.12 9.03
CA ASP A 151 -3.16 16.67 9.41
C ASP A 151 -2.79 17.09 10.85
N GLN A 152 -3.16 18.31 11.26
CA GLN A 152 -2.90 18.81 12.62
C GLN A 152 -3.74 18.06 13.66
N SER A 153 -5.02 17.85 13.39
CA SER A 153 -5.94 17.18 14.30
C SER A 153 -5.55 15.71 14.51
N HIS A 154 -5.14 15.01 13.46
CA HIS A 154 -4.59 13.66 13.57
C HIS A 154 -3.24 13.63 14.29
N ALA A 155 -2.37 14.61 14.07
CA ALA A 155 -1.12 14.73 14.83
C ALA A 155 -1.37 14.96 16.33
N GLN A 156 -2.40 15.74 16.69
CA GLN A 156 -2.82 15.94 18.07
C GLN A 156 -3.38 14.65 18.69
N LEU A 157 -4.18 13.88 17.95
CA LEU A 157 -4.65 12.56 18.39
C LEU A 157 -3.48 11.60 18.65
N ILE A 158 -2.50 11.54 17.73
CA ILE A 158 -1.28 10.74 17.90
C ILE A 158 -0.54 11.16 19.16
N GLY A 159 -0.33 12.46 19.38
CA GLY A 159 0.29 12.98 20.61
C GLY A 159 -0.48 12.60 21.87
N LEU A 160 -1.82 12.64 21.82
CA LEU A 160 -2.68 12.24 22.93
C LEU A 160 -2.52 10.76 23.31
N THR A 161 -2.25 9.88 22.32
CA THR A 161 -2.09 8.44 22.59
C THR A 161 -0.94 8.13 23.52
N ALA A 162 0.16 8.91 23.48
CA ALA A 162 1.28 8.74 24.39
C ALA A 162 0.88 9.01 25.85
N HIS A 163 0.10 10.06 26.09
CA HIS A 163 -0.45 10.40 27.41
C HIS A 163 -1.44 9.32 27.88
N GLY A 164 -2.32 8.87 26.99
CA GLY A 164 -3.26 7.77 27.24
C GLY A 164 -2.58 6.48 27.70
N LEU A 165 -1.60 6.00 26.93
CA LEU A 165 -0.81 4.81 27.25
C LEU A 165 -0.06 4.97 28.58
N LYS A 166 0.52 6.15 28.83
CA LYS A 166 1.27 6.41 30.07
C LYS A 166 0.36 6.44 31.28
N ARG A 167 -0.82 7.09 31.17
CA ARG A 167 -1.85 7.08 32.20
C ARG A 167 -2.26 5.64 32.53
N ASP A 168 -2.58 4.84 31.52
CA ASP A 168 -3.05 3.46 31.69
C ASP A 168 -2.01 2.60 32.39
N GLN A 169 -0.75 2.71 31.98
CA GLN A 169 0.36 2.03 32.63
C GLN A 169 0.48 2.43 34.12
N LEU A 170 0.46 3.74 34.43
CA LEU A 170 0.57 4.23 35.80
C LEU A 170 -0.63 3.82 36.67
N ARG A 171 -1.84 3.86 36.10
CA ARG A 171 -3.05 3.38 36.74
C ARG A 171 -2.90 1.90 37.08
N ASP A 172 -2.57 1.08 36.11
CA ASP A 172 -2.49 -0.37 36.28
C ASP A 172 -1.38 -0.75 37.29
N ASP A 173 -0.27 -0.02 37.30
CA ASP A 173 0.78 -0.20 38.31
C ASP A 173 0.31 0.18 39.71
N LEU A 174 -0.38 1.31 39.89
CA LEU A 174 -0.95 1.73 41.18
C LEU A 174 -2.01 0.74 41.67
N LEU A 175 -2.87 0.23 40.78
CA LEU A 175 -3.97 -0.66 41.14
C LEU A 175 -3.53 -2.10 41.48
N LYS A 176 -2.27 -2.47 41.24
CA LYS A 176 -1.67 -3.72 41.76
C LYS A 176 -1.51 -3.70 43.28
N GLU A 177 -1.29 -2.52 43.86
CA GLU A 177 -0.91 -2.37 45.27
C GLU A 177 -1.94 -1.58 46.09
N PHE A 178 -2.83 -0.84 45.42
CA PHE A 178 -3.78 0.07 46.06
C PHE A 178 -5.20 -0.07 45.50
N SER A 179 -6.19 0.32 46.30
CA SER A 179 -7.58 0.45 45.86
C SER A 179 -7.76 1.64 44.91
N LYS A 180 -8.86 1.65 44.14
CA LYS A 180 -9.12 2.64 43.07
C LYS A 180 -9.11 4.10 43.55
N GLU A 181 -9.42 4.33 44.81
CA GLU A 181 -9.43 5.65 45.44
C GLU A 181 -8.04 6.32 45.45
N ILE A 182 -6.95 5.54 45.33
CA ILE A 182 -5.58 6.08 45.24
C ILE A 182 -5.41 7.05 44.07
N LEU A 183 -6.11 6.82 42.96
CA LEU A 183 -6.01 7.63 41.75
C LEU A 183 -6.51 9.07 41.97
N LYS A 184 -7.37 9.27 42.98
CA LYS A 184 -7.94 10.57 43.37
C LYS A 184 -7.31 11.12 44.65
N PHE A 185 -6.28 10.48 45.18
CA PHE A 185 -5.62 10.91 46.41
C PHE A 185 -4.93 12.27 46.18
N PRO A 186 -4.99 13.23 47.13
CA PRO A 186 -4.35 14.54 47.01
C PRO A 186 -2.82 14.44 47.17
N ALA A 187 -2.17 13.84 46.17
CA ALA A 187 -0.79 13.41 46.24
C ALA A 187 0.20 14.58 46.24
N ASP A 188 -0.03 15.62 45.42
CA ASP A 188 0.80 16.83 45.40
C ASP A 188 0.88 17.50 46.77
N GLN A 189 -0.29 17.77 47.38
CA GLN A 189 -0.36 18.39 48.70
C GLN A 189 0.29 17.50 49.77
N THR A 190 0.06 16.19 49.68
CA THR A 190 0.63 15.22 50.64
C THR A 190 2.14 15.13 50.51
N LEU A 191 2.69 15.16 49.28
CA LEU A 191 4.12 15.12 49.01
C LEU A 191 4.81 16.37 49.55
N LEU A 192 4.21 17.55 49.33
CA LEU A 192 4.70 18.80 49.91
C LEU A 192 4.76 18.73 51.45
N GLN A 193 3.69 18.27 52.09
CA GLN A 193 3.63 18.12 53.55
C GLN A 193 4.61 17.07 54.07
N TRP A 194 4.84 15.99 53.32
CA TRP A 194 5.80 14.95 53.64
C TRP A 194 7.23 15.48 53.67
N ASN A 195 7.60 16.27 52.66
CA ASN A 195 8.92 16.91 52.57
C ASN A 195 9.13 17.94 53.69
N ILE A 196 8.15 18.80 53.96
CA ILE A 196 8.19 19.73 55.10
C ILE A 196 8.34 18.99 56.44
N ALA A 197 7.72 17.82 56.59
CA ALA A 197 7.87 17.00 57.78
C ALA A 197 9.27 16.37 57.88
N ALA A 198 9.89 16.04 56.74
CA ALA A 198 11.20 15.40 56.67
C ALA A 198 12.34 16.30 57.20
N ASP A 199 12.20 17.62 57.06
CA ASP A 199 13.16 18.65 57.51
C ASP A 199 13.06 18.98 59.01
N LYS A 200 12.07 18.44 59.71
CA LYS A 200 11.90 18.68 61.15
C LYS A 200 12.76 17.73 61.99
N TRP A 201 13.05 18.15 63.23
CA TRP A 201 13.63 17.28 64.25
C TRP A 201 12.79 16.00 64.42
N PHE A 202 13.46 14.92 64.82
CA PHE A 202 12.97 13.54 64.86
C PHE A 202 11.52 13.35 65.35
N LEU A 203 11.13 13.92 66.50
CA LEU A 203 9.81 13.69 67.10
C LEU A 203 8.66 14.35 66.30
N PRO A 204 8.71 15.67 65.98
CA PRO A 204 7.75 16.28 65.06
C PRO A 204 7.69 15.62 63.68
N LYS A 205 8.84 15.17 63.14
CA LYS A 205 8.93 14.42 61.87
C LYS A 205 8.14 13.13 61.93
N TRP A 206 8.39 12.30 62.94
CA TRP A 206 7.73 11.00 63.12
C TRP A 206 6.20 11.12 63.24
N LEU A 207 5.72 12.08 64.06
CA LEU A 207 4.28 12.32 64.24
C LEU A 207 3.60 12.75 62.93
N LYS A 208 4.17 13.72 62.22
CA LYS A 208 3.61 14.24 60.97
C LYS A 208 3.63 13.19 59.85
N GLN A 209 4.75 12.50 59.66
CA GLN A 209 4.84 11.45 58.64
C GLN A 209 3.88 10.29 58.92
N ASN A 210 3.69 9.88 60.18
CA ASN A 210 2.71 8.85 60.52
C ASN A 210 1.26 9.28 60.26
N ALA A 211 0.94 10.57 60.47
CA ALA A 211 -0.38 11.11 60.16
C ALA A 211 -0.67 11.08 58.65
N LEU A 212 0.33 11.41 57.81
CA LEU A 212 0.22 11.35 56.34
C LEU A 212 0.22 9.92 55.80
N LEU A 213 0.90 8.99 56.48
CA LEU A 213 0.97 7.58 56.09
C LEU A 213 -0.34 6.83 56.35
N LYS A 214 -1.11 7.20 57.36
CA LYS A 214 -2.36 6.51 57.76
C LYS A 214 -3.38 6.43 56.60
N PRO A 215 -3.74 7.55 55.92
CA PRO A 215 -4.63 7.50 54.76
C PRO A 215 -4.10 6.60 53.64
N LEU A 216 -2.81 6.70 53.30
CA LEU A 216 -2.20 5.86 52.25
C LEU A 216 -2.27 4.36 52.60
N LYS A 217 -1.99 3.99 53.86
CA LYS A 217 -2.10 2.60 54.32
C LYS A 217 -3.51 2.03 54.24
N LYS A 218 -4.55 2.87 54.40
CA LYS A 218 -5.94 2.44 54.24
C LYS A 218 -6.29 2.12 52.78
N LEU A 219 -5.59 2.76 51.84
CA LEU A 219 -5.76 2.52 50.41
C LEU A 219 -4.90 1.35 49.91
N ALA A 220 -3.81 1.00 50.62
CA ALA A 220 -2.97 -0.12 50.28
C ALA A 220 -3.71 -1.45 50.48
N LEU A 221 -3.68 -2.32 49.47
CA LEU A 221 -4.34 -3.63 49.50
C LEU A 221 -3.72 -4.55 50.57
N SER A 222 -2.42 -4.41 50.85
CA SER A 222 -1.73 -5.16 51.90
C SER A 222 -2.02 -4.64 53.31
N GLY A 223 -2.69 -3.51 53.46
CA GLY A 223 -2.88 -2.79 54.73
C GLY A 223 -1.59 -2.16 55.28
N SER A 224 -0.49 -2.20 54.53
CA SER A 224 0.81 -1.69 54.94
C SER A 224 1.48 -0.91 53.79
N LEU A 225 2.36 0.00 54.16
CA LEU A 225 3.16 0.79 53.21
C LEU A 225 4.48 1.14 53.88
N ASP A 226 5.59 0.87 53.19
CA ASP A 226 6.92 1.25 53.64
C ASP A 226 7.07 2.78 53.60
N LYS A 227 7.67 3.37 54.63
CA LYS A 227 7.94 4.81 54.67
C LYS A 227 8.88 5.25 53.55
N ASN A 228 9.80 4.38 53.13
CA ASN A 228 10.76 4.72 52.08
C ASN A 228 10.10 4.81 50.69
N SER A 229 8.99 4.11 50.47
CA SER A 229 8.27 4.14 49.19
C SER A 229 7.24 5.26 49.08
N VAL A 230 6.91 5.97 50.18
CA VAL A 230 5.87 7.01 50.17
C VAL A 230 6.11 8.09 49.12
N ASN A 231 7.34 8.62 49.02
CA ASN A 231 7.67 9.64 48.01
C ASN A 231 7.43 9.12 46.58
N GLN A 232 7.86 7.89 46.30
CA GLN A 232 7.69 7.25 44.99
C GLN A 232 6.20 7.05 44.66
N VAL A 233 5.42 6.52 45.60
CA VAL A 233 3.98 6.29 45.43
C VAL A 233 3.25 7.60 45.17
N LEU A 234 3.53 8.64 45.96
CA LEU A 234 2.93 9.95 45.77
C LEU A 234 3.31 10.53 44.40
N GLN A 235 4.58 10.41 43.98
CA GLN A 235 5.01 10.86 42.66
C GLN A 235 4.33 10.08 41.53
N GLN A 236 4.11 8.78 41.68
CA GLN A 236 3.37 7.98 40.70
C GLN A 236 1.91 8.43 40.57
N VAL A 237 1.24 8.74 41.69
CA VAL A 237 -0.13 9.27 41.68
C VAL A 237 -0.19 10.65 41.01
N ILE A 238 0.77 11.53 41.32
CA ILE A 238 0.89 12.86 40.68
C ILE A 238 1.05 12.69 39.16
N ASN A 239 1.99 11.85 38.73
CA ASN A 239 2.22 11.59 37.31
C ASN A 239 0.94 11.06 36.64
N HIS A 240 0.23 10.10 37.25
CA HIS A 240 -1.04 9.60 36.73
C HIS A 240 -2.07 10.72 36.56
N GLN A 241 -2.21 11.60 37.57
CA GLN A 241 -3.15 12.70 37.53
C GLN A 241 -2.80 13.73 36.45
N GLN A 242 -1.51 14.01 36.24
CA GLN A 242 -1.04 14.87 35.15
C GLN A 242 -1.37 14.28 33.77
N GLU A 243 -1.12 12.98 33.56
CA GLU A 243 -1.47 12.32 32.29
C GLU A 243 -2.99 12.32 32.06
N GLN A 244 -3.80 12.10 33.11
CA GLN A 244 -5.26 12.23 33.03
C GLN A 244 -5.69 13.66 32.67
N GLU A 245 -5.01 14.69 33.20
CA GLU A 245 -5.31 16.08 32.89
C GLU A 245 -5.09 16.42 31.41
N PHE A 246 -4.05 15.86 30.77
CA PHE A 246 -3.86 15.99 29.31
C PHE A 246 -5.04 15.42 28.53
N ILE A 247 -5.58 14.28 28.97
CA ILE A 247 -6.73 13.62 28.36
C ILE A 247 -8.01 14.44 28.57
N ASP A 248 -8.22 14.94 29.78
CA ASP A 248 -9.40 15.76 30.12
C ASP A 248 -9.41 17.09 29.37
N LYS A 249 -8.23 17.68 29.11
CA LYS A 249 -8.07 18.91 28.32
C LYS A 249 -8.25 18.69 26.81
N ALA A 250 -8.18 17.44 26.33
CA ALA A 250 -8.36 17.11 24.92
C ALA A 250 -9.84 17.08 24.52
N THR A 251 -10.53 18.22 24.66
CA THR A 251 -11.98 18.36 24.41
C THR A 251 -12.39 18.07 22.96
N PHE A 252 -11.44 18.09 22.03
CA PHE A 252 -11.63 17.73 20.63
C PHE A 252 -11.72 16.20 20.40
N ALA A 253 -11.10 15.40 21.26
CA ALA A 253 -10.97 13.97 21.02
C ALA A 253 -12.33 13.23 20.99
N PRO A 254 -13.30 13.50 21.90
CA PRO A 254 -14.60 12.84 21.86
C PRO A 254 -15.38 13.08 20.56
N SER A 255 -15.33 14.30 20.00
CA SER A 255 -16.05 14.64 18.77
C SER A 255 -15.43 13.98 17.54
N ILE A 256 -14.09 13.89 17.49
CA ILE A 256 -13.40 13.25 16.37
C ILE A 256 -13.50 11.71 16.47
N LEU A 257 -13.26 11.16 17.65
CA LEU A 257 -13.17 9.71 17.86
C LEU A 257 -14.53 9.03 18.04
N GLY A 258 -15.62 9.77 18.27
CA GLY A 258 -16.97 9.24 18.38
C GLY A 258 -17.05 7.99 19.27
N PHE A 259 -17.54 6.88 18.71
CA PHE A 259 -17.66 5.61 19.43
C PHE A 259 -16.32 5.00 19.87
N LEU A 260 -15.19 5.34 19.21
CA LEU A 260 -13.87 4.87 19.59
C LEU A 260 -13.37 5.52 20.89
N TRP A 261 -13.90 6.68 21.28
CA TRP A 261 -13.43 7.41 22.47
C TRP A 261 -13.61 6.64 23.78
N LYS A 262 -14.67 5.81 23.87
CA LYS A 262 -14.97 4.98 25.06
C LYS A 262 -14.84 5.73 26.39
N ASN A 263 -15.34 6.97 26.45
CA ASN A 263 -15.26 7.84 27.64
C ASN A 263 -13.84 8.05 28.20
N GLY A 264 -12.85 8.23 27.32
CA GLY A 264 -11.46 8.44 27.71
C GLY A 264 -10.68 7.14 27.92
N GLU A 265 -11.24 6.00 27.53
CA GLU A 265 -10.58 4.68 27.54
C GLU A 265 -10.53 4.06 26.12
N PRO A 266 -10.09 4.80 25.08
CA PRO A 266 -9.96 4.25 23.74
C PRO A 266 -8.83 3.21 23.66
N GLU A 267 -8.85 2.40 22.60
CA GLU A 267 -7.69 1.57 22.24
C GLU A 267 -6.58 2.47 21.66
N TRP A 268 -5.70 3.02 22.50
CA TRP A 268 -4.73 4.05 22.08
C TRP A 268 -3.88 3.67 20.86
N ASN A 269 -3.39 2.42 20.82
CA ASN A 269 -2.61 1.91 19.69
C ASN A 269 -3.42 1.80 18.39
N LEU A 270 -4.74 1.61 18.49
CA LEU A 270 -5.63 1.66 17.33
C LEU A 270 -5.79 3.11 16.86
N ILE A 271 -5.99 4.06 17.78
CA ILE A 271 -6.14 5.49 17.44
C ILE A 271 -4.90 6.04 16.72
N ALA A 272 -3.70 5.69 17.20
CA ALA A 272 -2.45 6.10 16.57
C ALA A 272 -2.36 5.57 15.14
N ARG A 273 -2.52 4.25 14.95
CA ARG A 273 -2.47 3.61 13.63
C ARG A 273 -3.52 4.16 12.67
N LEU A 274 -4.77 4.32 13.12
CA LEU A 274 -5.83 4.90 12.30
C LEU A 274 -5.47 6.33 11.87
N SER A 275 -4.98 7.15 12.79
CA SER A 275 -4.61 8.54 12.47
C SER A 275 -3.45 8.61 11.48
N GLU A 276 -2.44 7.76 11.61
CA GLU A 276 -1.34 7.65 10.65
C GLU A 276 -1.82 7.19 9.26
N SER A 277 -2.64 6.14 9.21
CA SER A 277 -3.24 5.66 7.96
C SER A 277 -4.10 6.72 7.28
N LEU A 278 -4.87 7.49 8.06
CA LEU A 278 -5.73 8.55 7.54
C LEU A 278 -4.92 9.74 7.00
N ILE A 279 -3.81 10.13 7.66
CA ILE A 279 -2.86 11.10 7.10
C ILE A 279 -2.29 10.60 5.77
N GLN A 280 -1.90 9.32 5.69
CA GLN A 280 -1.37 8.75 4.46
C GLN A 280 -2.43 8.68 3.35
N LEU A 281 -3.67 8.36 3.71
CA LEU A 281 -4.82 8.39 2.81
C LEU A 281 -5.05 9.79 2.26
N ASN A 282 -5.08 10.81 3.12
CA ASN A 282 -5.25 12.20 2.71
C ASN A 282 -4.16 12.65 1.73
N LYS A 283 -2.89 12.39 2.05
CA LYS A 283 -1.75 12.67 1.15
C LYS A 283 -1.89 11.98 -0.19
N THR A 284 -2.24 10.70 -0.20
CA THR A 284 -2.40 9.92 -1.44
C THR A 284 -3.58 10.45 -2.26
N ALA A 285 -4.69 10.79 -1.62
CA ALA A 285 -5.84 11.40 -2.27
C ALA A 285 -5.47 12.74 -2.92
N THR A 286 -4.64 13.59 -2.30
CA THR A 286 -4.22 14.87 -2.92
C THR A 286 -3.49 14.69 -4.25
N LEU A 287 -2.82 13.56 -4.49
CA LEU A 287 -2.17 13.28 -5.79
C LEU A 287 -3.19 13.09 -6.91
N ILE A 288 -4.41 12.66 -6.58
CA ILE A 288 -5.52 12.54 -7.53
C ILE A 288 -6.04 13.93 -7.94
N TYR A 289 -6.11 14.87 -6.99
CA TYR A 289 -6.72 16.19 -7.17
C TYR A 289 -5.74 17.32 -7.56
N LYS A 290 -4.44 17.03 -7.70
CA LYS A 290 -3.34 18.02 -7.76
C LYS A 290 -3.41 19.11 -8.86
N ASP A 291 -4.35 19.06 -9.80
CA ASP A 291 -4.49 20.04 -10.91
C ASP A 291 -5.79 20.86 -10.92
N GLU A 292 -6.68 20.74 -9.93
CA GLU A 292 -7.75 21.74 -9.78
C GLU A 292 -7.16 23.02 -9.18
N LYS A 293 -6.79 23.98 -10.04
CA LYS A 293 -6.70 25.37 -9.59
C LYS A 293 -8.00 25.70 -8.86
N PRO A 294 -7.98 26.30 -7.66
CA PRO A 294 -9.20 26.80 -7.06
C PRO A 294 -9.82 27.78 -8.05
N GLY A 295 -11.02 27.44 -8.54
CA GLY A 295 -11.83 28.33 -9.35
C GLY A 295 -12.05 29.62 -8.56
N VAL A 296 -11.69 30.73 -9.20
CA VAL A 296 -12.02 32.11 -8.79
C VAL A 296 -13.51 32.24 -8.55
#